data_AF-A0A1G6NN94-F1
#
_entry.id   AF-A0A1G6NN94-F1
#
_cell.length_a   1.000
_cell.length_b   1.000
_cell.length_c   1.000
_cell.angle_alpha   90.00
_cell.angle_beta   90.00
_cell.angle_gamma   90.00
#
_symmetry.space_group_name_H-M   'P 1'
#
loop_
_entity.id
_entity.type
_entity.pdbx_description
1 polymer ?
#
loop_
_entity_poly.entity_id
_entity_poly.type
_entity_poly.pdbx_seq_one_letter_code
_entity_poly.pdbx_strand_id
1 'polypeptide(L)' 'MRQADPHWAVAWDWVQREHDGEHFDAAAREEMTRWLVADPAHREAYEKAARLWLLAGLVAPSTM' A
#
# COMPACT_ATOMS: atom_id res chain seq x y z
N MET A 1 -9.41 9.03 -21.68
CA MET A 1 -9.36 9.40 -20.25
C MET A 1 -8.74 8.24 -19.50
N ARG A 2 -7.62 8.44 -18.79
CA ARG A 2 -7.05 7.39 -17.93
C ARG A 2 -8.04 7.20 -16.77
N GLN A 3 -8.75 6.07 -16.71
CA GLN A 3 -9.58 5.78 -15.54
C GLN A 3 -8.65 5.78 -14.32
N ALA A 4 -8.94 6.63 -13.34
CA ALA A 4 -8.31 6.54 -12.04
C ALA A 4 -8.66 5.16 -11.49
N ASP A 5 -7.65 4.37 -11.14
CA ASP A 5 -7.85 3.06 -10.55
C ASP A 5 -8.56 3.28 -9.19
N PRO A 6 -9.82 2.84 -9.02
CA PRO A 6 -10.59 3.13 -7.81
C PRO A 6 -9.98 2.47 -6.57
N HIS A 7 -9.12 1.46 -6.76
CA HIS A 7 -8.43 0.75 -5.69
C HIS A 7 -7.09 1.39 -5.33
N TRP A 8 -6.60 2.33 -6.14
CA TRP A 8 -5.33 3.02 -5.91
C TRP A 8 -5.26 3.73 -4.55
N ALA A 9 -6.32 4.44 -4.18
CA ALA A 9 -6.35 5.19 -2.91
C ALA A 9 -6.26 4.25 -1.70
N VAL A 10 -6.99 3.13 -1.75
CA VAL A 10 -7.01 2.10 -0.69
C VAL A 10 -5.67 1.35 -0.64
N ALA A 11 -5.09 1.02 -1.80
CA ALA A 11 -3.77 0.41 -1.89
C ALA A 11 -2.67 1.31 -1.30
N TRP A 12 -2.72 2.60 -1.60
CA TRP A 12 -1.77 3.59 -1.09
C TRP A 12 -1.86 3.75 0.43
N ASP A 13 -3.08 3.79 0.98
CA ASP A 13 -3.31 3.83 2.44
C ASP A 13 -2.70 2.61 3.14
N TRP A 14 -2.93 1.40 2.61
CA TRP A 14 -2.33 0.17 3.16
C TRP A 14 -0.81 0.21 3.16
N VAL A 15 -0.19 0.67 2.07
CA VAL A 15 1.28 0.78 1.95
C VAL A 15 1.83 1.80 2.95
N GLN A 16 1.19 2.97 3.09
CA GLN A 16 1.60 3.95 4.09
C GLN A 16 1.48 3.39 5.51
N ARG A 17 0.37 2.73 5.81
CA ARG A 17 0.11 2.16 7.14
C ARG A 17 1.05 1.01 7.51
N GLU A 18 1.38 0.13 6.56
CA GLU A 18 2.38 -0.93 6.74
C GLU A 18 3.77 -0.34 7.07
N HIS A 19 4.12 0.78 6.43
CA HIS A 19 5.42 1.43 6.60
C HIS A 19 5.52 2.38 7.82
N ASP A 20 4.42 2.98 8.25
CA ASP A 20 4.35 3.84 9.44
C ASP A 20 4.64 3.04 10.73
N GLY A 21 4.30 1.75 10.73
CA GLY A 21 4.74 0.77 11.74
C GLY A 21 4.11 0.91 13.13
N GLU A 22 3.81 2.12 13.59
CA GLU A 22 3.19 2.39 14.90
C GLU A 22 1.75 1.87 15.00
N HIS A 23 1.04 1.70 13.88
CA HIS A 23 -0.37 1.30 13.83
C HIS A 23 -0.70 0.12 12.91
N PHE A 24 0.30 -0.71 12.56
CA PHE A 24 0.10 -1.92 11.77
C PHE A 24 0.18 -3.19 12.64
N ASP A 25 -0.90 -3.45 13.36
CA ASP A 25 -1.04 -4.62 14.23
C ASP A 25 -1.52 -5.88 13.46
N ALA A 26 -1.68 -6.99 14.19
CA ALA A 26 -2.14 -8.25 13.60
C ALA A 26 -3.54 -8.13 12.96
N ALA A 27 -4.43 -7.29 13.51
CA ALA A 27 -5.77 -7.10 12.99
C ALA A 27 -5.77 -6.32 11.67
N ALA A 28 -4.96 -5.25 11.59
CA ALA A 28 -4.73 -4.49 10.37
C ALA A 28 -4.13 -5.36 9.27
N ARG A 29 -3.17 -6.23 9.61
CA ARG A 29 -2.57 -7.19 8.67
C ARG A 29 -3.59 -8.20 8.14
N GLU A 30 -4.48 -8.69 9.00
CA GLU A 30 -5.55 -9.62 8.60
C GLU A 30 -6.58 -8.93 7.69
N GLU A 31 -6.93 -7.68 7.99
CA GLU A 31 -7.83 -6.87 7.16
C GLU A 31 -7.24 -6.56 5.78
N MET A 32 -5.97 -6.16 5.73
CA MET A 32 -5.23 -5.98 4.48
C MET A 32 -5.20 -7.27 3.66
N THR A 33 -4.90 -8.40 4.30
CA THR A 33 -4.86 -9.71 3.63
C THR A 33 -6.23 -10.07 3.06
N ARG A 34 -7.30 -9.86 3.82
CA ARG A 34 -8.68 -10.07 3.36
C ARG A 34 -9.02 -9.20 2.16
N TRP A 35 -8.59 -7.94 2.16
CA TRP A 35 -8.79 -7.03 1.04
C TRP A 35 -8.02 -7.47 -0.22
N LEU A 36 -6.76 -7.91 -0.07
CA LEU A 36 -5.92 -8.38 -1.19
C LEU A 36 -6.43 -9.65 -1.87
N VAL A 37 -7.03 -10.58 -1.11
CA VAL A 37 -7.58 -11.82 -1.67
C VAL A 37 -8.99 -11.66 -2.24
N ALA A 38 -9.68 -10.55 -1.93
CA ALA A 38 -11.05 -10.31 -2.37
C ALA A 38 -11.16 -10.05 -3.88
N ASP A 39 -10.15 -9.41 -4.50
CA ASP A 39 -10.14 -9.11 -5.93
C ASP A 39 -8.71 -9.04 -6.47
N PRO A 40 -8.38 -9.69 -7.62
CA PRO A 40 -7.08 -9.54 -8.26
C PRO A 40 -6.71 -8.08 -8.58
N ALA A 41 -7.68 -7.20 -8.84
CA ALA A 41 -7.44 -5.76 -9.07
C ALA A 41 -6.90 -5.06 -7.81
N HIS A 42 -7.32 -5.48 -6.61
CA HIS A 42 -6.78 -4.97 -5.34
C HIS A 42 -5.30 -5.30 -5.21
N ARG A 43 -4.93 -6.54 -5.54
CA ARG A 43 -3.55 -7.00 -5.53
C ARG A 43 -2.70 -6.22 -6.53
N GLU A 44 -3.17 -6.01 -7.75
CA GLU A 44 -2.45 -5.22 -8.74
C GLU A 44 -2.23 -3.77 -8.30
N ALA A 45 -3.25 -3.14 -7.72
CA ALA A 45 -3.14 -1.78 -7.18
C ALA A 45 -2.13 -1.70 -6.03
N TYR A 46 -2.17 -2.68 -5.12
CA TYR A 46 -1.21 -2.81 -4.02
C TYR A 46 0.22 -3.00 -4.52
N GLU A 47 0.47 -3.91 -5.46
CA GLU A 47 1.81 -4.15 -6.00
C GLU A 47 2.36 -2.89 -6.71
N LYS A 48 1.51 -2.13 -7.41
CA LYS A 48 1.88 -0.83 -8.00
C LYS A 48 2.22 0.20 -6.91
N ALA A 49 1.40 0.31 -5.87
CA ALA A 49 1.62 1.24 -4.76
C ALA A 49 2.90 0.90 -3.99
N ALA A 50 3.10 -0.37 -3.63
CA ALA A 50 4.28 -0.87 -2.92
C ALA A 50 5.55 -0.67 -3.76
N ARG A 51 5.50 -0.91 -5.07
CA ARG A 51 6.63 -0.63 -5.97
C ARG A 51 6.97 0.86 -6.01
N LEU A 52 5.97 1.74 -6.07
CA LEU A 52 6.20 3.18 -6.03
C LEU A 52 6.77 3.63 -4.68
N TRP A 53 6.29 3.06 -3.58
CA TRP A 53 6.82 3.33 -2.25
C TRP A 53 8.25 2.83 -2.08
N LEU A 54 8.60 1.65 -2.59
CA LEU A 54 9.98 1.14 -2.61
C LEU A 54 10.91 2.06 -3.41
N LEU A 55 10.45 2.52 -4.58
CA LEU A 55 11.22 3.48 -5.40
C LEU A 55 11.36 4.84 -4.70
N ALA A 56 10.35 5.29 -3.96
CA ALA A 56 10.40 6.50 -3.15
C ALA A 56 11.27 6.33 -1.90
N GLY A 57 11.29 5.14 -1.29
CA GLY A 57 12.12 4.76 -0.13
C GLY A 57 13.62 4.62 -0.45
N LEU A 58 14.00 4.58 -1.73
CA LEU A 58 15.39 4.83 -2.16
C LEU A 58 15.82 6.29 -1.93
N VAL A 59 14.88 7.17 -1.61
CA VAL A 59 15.11 8.52 -1.11
C VAL A 59 14.74 8.53 0.37
N ALA A 60 15.45 7.75 1.19
CA ALA A 60 15.43 7.99 2.62
C ALA A 60 15.77 9.49 2.83
N PRO A 61 14.96 10.28 3.56
CA PRO A 61 15.44 11.58 4.00
C PRO A 61 16.71 11.29 4.78
N SER A 62 17.85 11.79 4.29
CA SER A 62 19.07 11.82 5.08
C SER A 62 18.69 12.40 6.43
N THR A 63 18.80 11.57 7.47
CA THR A 63 18.68 11.99 8.84
C THR A 63 19.59 13.20 9.02
N MET A 64 19.00 14.37 9.22
CA MET A 64 19.72 15.59 9.60
C MET A 64 19.16 16.06 10.94
#